data_AF-A0A914HRX9-F1
#
_entry.id   AF-A0A914HRX9-F1
#
_cell.length_a   1.000
_cell.length_b   1.000
_cell.length_c   1.000
_cell.angle_alpha   90.00
_cell.angle_beta   90.00
_cell.angle_gamma   90.00
#
_symmetry.space_group_name_H-M   'P 1'
#
loop_
_entity.id
_entity.type
_entity.pdbx_description
1 polymer ?
#
loop_
_entity_poly.entity_id
_entity_poly.type
_entity_poly.pdbx_seq_one_letter_code
_entity_poly.pdbx_strand_id
1 'polypeptide(L)'
;MDFVDWSISVKIPIIYLSICITIPSMALYIAEIVTIVRHKKFHNSFYGLFVMRAIPDLLYVLNSFYGDRLPTIIGAVLYPIYSKFPNWMFAIYYFFTGYTFLANNLVTAFILLNRLTAIIMPIKHEKLWRKFLAFITIFVYFVPTVTYWPAFKMDAILILNYPNSTTDHSFLVFEAADN
;
A
#
# COMPACT_ATOMS: atom_id res chain seq x y z
N MET A 1 -35.73 8.88 7.68
CA MET A 1 -34.32 9.02 7.27
C MET A 1 -33.92 7.65 6.78
N ASP A 2 -33.83 7.48 5.47
CA ASP A 2 -33.65 6.16 4.87
C ASP A 2 -32.23 5.65 5.11
N PHE A 3 -32.05 4.33 5.11
CA PHE A 3 -30.74 3.68 5.30
C PHE A 3 -29.68 4.21 4.33
N VAL A 4 -30.11 4.58 3.11
CA VAL A 4 -29.27 5.19 2.08
C VAL A 4 -28.79 6.58 2.51
N ASP A 5 -29.68 7.44 3.00
CA ASP A 5 -29.32 8.80 3.46
C ASP A 5 -28.41 8.75 4.69
N TRP A 6 -28.67 7.82 5.60
CA TRP A 6 -27.79 7.57 6.74
C TRP A 6 -26.38 7.14 6.28
N SER A 7 -26.30 6.23 5.30
CA SER A 7 -25.01 5.77 4.76
C SER A 7 -24.21 6.90 4.09
N ILE A 8 -24.88 7.80 3.37
CA ILE A 8 -24.24 8.95 2.70
C ILE A 8 -23.74 9.96 3.74
N SER A 9 -24.55 10.25 4.76
CA SER A 9 -24.18 11.15 5.86
C SER A 9 -22.95 10.67 6.63
N VAL A 10 -22.78 9.36 6.79
CA VAL A 10 -21.65 8.75 7.52
C VAL A 10 -20.38 8.59 6.65
N LYS A 11 -20.49 8.56 5.32
CA LYS A 11 -19.32 8.43 4.42
C LYS A 11 -18.32 9.57 4.58
N ILE A 12 -18.80 10.81 4.57
CA ILE A 12 -17.96 12.02 4.65
C ILE A 12 -17.09 12.04 5.92
N PRO A 13 -17.63 11.90 7.15
CA PRO A 13 -16.81 11.91 8.36
C PRO A 13 -15.82 10.73 8.44
N ILE A 14 -16.17 9.55 7.90
CA ILE A 14 -15.25 8.40 7.84
C ILE A 14 -14.04 8.71 6.95
N ILE A 15 -14.25 9.40 5.82
CA ILE A 15 -13.17 9.76 4.91
C ILE A 15 -12.23 10.78 5.56
N TYR A 16 -12.77 11.82 6.21
CA TYR A 16 -11.94 12.79 6.95
C TYR A 16 -11.13 12.11 8.06
N LEU A 17 -11.75 11.20 8.81
CA LEU A 17 -11.07 10.42 9.84
C LEU A 17 -9.94 9.55 9.24
N SER A 18 -10.17 8.94 8.07
CA SER A 18 -9.14 8.18 7.35
C SER A 18 -7.92 9.05 7.01
N ILE A 19 -8.12 10.28 6.53
CA ILE A 19 -7.02 11.21 6.22
C ILE A 19 -6.26 11.62 7.48
N CYS A 20 -6.99 11.98 8.53
CA CYS A 20 -6.43 12.37 9.82
C CYS A 20 -5.56 11.27 10.44
N ILE A 21 -5.85 9.99 10.16
CA ILE A 21 -5.03 8.85 10.60
C ILE A 21 -3.87 8.56 9.64
N THR A 22 -4.08 8.81 8.34
CA THR A 22 -3.08 8.50 7.31
C THR A 22 -1.85 9.40 7.38
N ILE A 23 -2.03 10.70 7.66
CA ILE A 23 -0.91 11.66 7.75
C ILE A 23 0.06 11.32 8.90
N PRO A 24 -0.40 11.07 10.14
CA PRO A 24 0.47 10.57 11.21
C PRO A 24 1.12 9.24 10.88
N SER A 25 0.38 8.32 10.25
CA SER A 25 0.90 7.00 9.87
C SER A 25 2.07 7.13 8.89
N MET A 26 1.95 7.99 7.87
CA MET A 26 3.04 8.27 6.93
C MET A 26 4.25 8.87 7.64
N ALA A 27 4.04 9.82 8.54
CA ALA A 27 5.12 10.41 9.33
C ALA A 27 5.84 9.36 10.19
N LEU A 28 5.11 8.40 10.77
CA LEU A 28 5.68 7.30 11.55
C LEU A 28 6.51 6.36 10.68
N TYR A 29 6.05 5.97 9.49
CA TYR A 29 6.84 5.13 8.58
C TYR A 29 8.14 5.82 8.12
N ILE A 30 8.07 7.12 7.81
CA ILE A 30 9.27 7.91 7.47
C ILE A 30 10.21 7.99 8.67
N ALA A 31 9.68 8.27 9.88
CA ALA A 31 10.46 8.33 11.10
C ALA A 31 11.13 6.99 11.42
N GLU A 32 10.46 5.86 11.19
CA GLU A 32 11.00 4.51 11.36
C GLU A 32 12.22 4.27 10.45
N ILE A 33 12.09 4.56 9.15
CA ILE A 33 13.19 4.44 8.18
C ILE A 33 14.35 5.34 8.58
N VAL A 34 14.09 6.62 8.89
CA VAL A 34 15.13 7.60 9.26
C VAL A 34 15.83 7.19 10.54
N THR A 35 15.11 6.74 11.56
CA THR A 35 15.68 6.36 12.86
C THR A 35 16.61 5.16 12.72
N ILE A 36 16.21 4.14 11.96
CA ILE A 36 17.01 2.92 11.80
C ILE A 36 18.26 3.19 10.94
N VAL A 37 18.14 4.00 9.87
CA VAL A 37 19.28 4.35 9.01
C VAL A 37 20.29 5.23 9.76
N ARG A 38 19.82 6.19 10.57
CA ARG A 38 20.68 7.18 11.23
C ARG A 38 21.40 6.64 12.46
N HIS A 39 20.82 5.70 13.19
CA HIS A 39 21.39 5.19 14.43
C HIS A 39 22.05 3.82 14.24
N LYS A 40 23.40 3.79 14.25
CA LYS A 40 24.19 2.57 14.08
C LYS A 40 23.83 1.44 15.07
N LYS A 41 23.28 1.78 16.25
CA LYS A 41 22.81 0.82 17.27
C LYS A 41 21.66 -0.08 16.79
N PHE A 42 20.96 0.29 15.72
CA PHE A 42 19.84 -0.48 15.16
C PHE A 42 20.21 -1.28 13.91
N HIS A 43 21.49 -1.51 13.59
CA HIS A 43 21.89 -2.43 12.49
C HIS A 43 21.76 -3.92 12.87
N ASN A 44 20.74 -4.28 13.65
CA ASN A 44 20.45 -5.69 13.94
C ASN A 44 19.51 -6.27 12.86
N SER A 45 19.54 -7.58 12.68
CA SER A 45 18.77 -8.25 11.64
C SER A 45 17.27 -8.00 11.74
N PHE A 46 16.77 -7.87 12.98
CA PHE A 46 15.40 -7.51 13.28
C PHE A 46 15.01 -6.16 12.67
N TYR A 47 15.79 -5.11 12.89
CA TYR A 47 15.49 -3.77 12.37
C TYR A 47 15.60 -3.70 10.84
N GLY A 48 16.46 -4.52 10.23
CA GLY A 48 16.50 -4.67 8.76
C GLY A 48 15.18 -5.16 8.18
N LEU A 49 14.51 -6.11 8.83
CA LEU A 49 13.17 -6.59 8.42
C LEU A 49 12.09 -5.53 8.64
N PHE A 50 12.21 -4.73 9.70
CA PHE A 50 11.28 -3.62 9.95
C PHE A 50 11.39 -2.53 8.88
N VAL A 51 12.61 -2.12 8.51
CA VAL A 51 12.82 -1.18 7.39
C VAL A 51 12.29 -1.75 6.07
N MET A 52 12.52 -3.04 5.82
CA MET A 52 12.02 -3.72 4.62
C MET A 52 10.49 -3.68 4.52
N ARG A 53 9.79 -3.71 5.65
CA ARG A 53 8.33 -3.58 5.74
C ARG A 53 7.86 -2.13 5.55
N ALA A 54 8.55 -1.18 6.16
CA ALA A 54 8.18 0.23 6.10
C ALA A 54 8.16 0.79 4.66
N ILE A 55 8.98 0.24 3.76
CA ILE A 55 9.03 0.65 2.34
C ILE A 55 7.72 0.30 1.59
N PRO A 56 7.26 -0.97 1.51
CA PRO A 56 5.95 -1.30 0.95
C PRO A 56 4.78 -0.61 1.66
N ASP A 57 4.83 -0.46 2.98
CA ASP A 57 3.78 0.24 3.74
C ASP A 57 3.67 1.71 3.30
N LEU A 58 4.81 2.42 3.13
CA LEU A 58 4.82 3.79 2.64
C LEU A 58 4.28 3.89 1.20
N LEU A 59 4.70 2.97 0.33
CA LEU A 59 4.20 2.90 -1.05
C LEU A 59 2.70 2.63 -1.11
N TYR A 60 2.19 1.73 -0.28
CA TYR A 60 0.76 1.42 -0.19
C TYR A 60 -0.05 2.64 0.25
N VAL A 61 0.42 3.34 1.28
CA VAL A 61 -0.25 4.54 1.80
C VAL A 61 -0.32 5.63 0.72
N LEU A 62 0.78 5.87 0.01
CA LEU A 62 0.82 6.81 -1.11
C LEU A 62 -0.15 6.38 -2.22
N ASN A 63 -0.04 5.12 -2.66
CA ASN A 63 -0.86 4.59 -3.75
C ASN A 63 -2.36 4.67 -3.44
N SER A 64 -2.77 4.25 -2.23
CA SER A 64 -4.17 4.33 -1.80
C SER A 64 -4.66 5.77 -1.60
N PHE A 65 -3.78 6.70 -1.21
CA PHE A 65 -4.13 8.12 -1.14
C PHE A 65 -4.48 8.68 -2.53
N TYR A 66 -3.68 8.37 -3.56
CA TYR A 66 -3.89 8.86 -4.93
C TYR A 66 -4.95 8.07 -5.72
N GLY A 67 -5.05 6.77 -5.50
CA GLY A 67 -5.93 5.89 -6.27
C GLY A 67 -7.34 5.73 -5.69
N ASP A 68 -7.49 5.80 -4.37
CA ASP A 68 -8.78 5.54 -3.71
C ASP A 68 -9.33 6.79 -3.01
N ARG A 69 -8.50 7.42 -2.17
CA ARG A 69 -8.99 8.48 -1.27
C ARG A 69 -9.25 9.80 -2.00
N LEU A 70 -8.30 10.26 -2.83
CA LEU A 70 -8.45 11.50 -3.60
C LEU A 70 -9.65 11.47 -4.57
N PRO A 71 -9.83 10.40 -5.38
CA PRO A 71 -11.02 10.24 -6.22
C PRO A 71 -12.35 10.20 -5.45
N THR A 72 -12.32 9.75 -4.19
CA THR A 72 -13.52 9.71 -3.34
C THR A 72 -13.90 11.10 -2.80
N ILE A 73 -12.93 11.98 -2.53
CA ILE A 73 -13.17 13.30 -1.90
C ILE A 73 -13.42 14.39 -2.93
N ILE A 74 -12.56 14.45 -3.96
CA ILE A 74 -12.56 15.54 -4.95
C ILE A 74 -12.73 14.96 -6.36
N GLY A 75 -13.38 13.80 -6.46
CA GLY A 75 -13.55 13.08 -7.72
C GLY A 75 -14.15 13.94 -8.83
N ALA A 76 -15.07 14.86 -8.52
CA ALA A 76 -15.70 15.73 -9.51
C ALA A 76 -14.71 16.65 -10.23
N VAL A 77 -13.70 17.15 -9.51
CA VAL A 77 -12.65 18.02 -10.08
C VAL A 77 -11.56 17.19 -10.74
N LEU A 78 -11.27 16.00 -10.18
CA LEU A 78 -10.19 15.14 -10.65
C LEU A 78 -10.59 14.24 -11.83
N TYR A 79 -11.87 13.95 -12.00
CA TYR A 79 -12.39 13.08 -13.08
C TYR A 79 -11.92 13.51 -14.49
N PRO A 80 -12.01 14.79 -14.91
CA PRO A 80 -11.51 15.21 -16.23
C PRO A 80 -9.99 15.12 -16.40
N ILE A 81 -9.23 15.01 -15.30
CA ILE A 81 -7.78 14.82 -15.31
C ILE A 81 -7.47 13.32 -15.41
N TYR A 82 -8.11 12.50 -14.56
CA TYR A 82 -7.91 11.06 -14.53
C TYR A 82 -8.45 10.38 -15.80
N SER A 83 -9.53 10.86 -16.41
CA SER A 83 -10.06 10.32 -17.67
C SER A 83 -9.11 10.50 -18.87
N LYS A 84 -8.12 11.39 -18.75
CA LYS A 84 -7.07 11.58 -19.75
C LYS A 84 -5.82 10.75 -19.46
N PHE A 85 -5.78 10.05 -18.32
CA PHE A 85 -4.63 9.23 -18.00
C PHE A 85 -4.58 7.99 -18.90
N PRO A 86 -3.39 7.68 -19.42
CA PRO A 86 -3.20 6.48 -20.22
C PRO A 86 -3.35 5.22 -19.36
N ASN A 87 -3.76 4.12 -19.98
CA ASN A 87 -4.04 2.86 -19.28
C ASN A 87 -2.86 2.35 -18.42
N TRP A 88 -1.61 2.61 -18.86
CA TRP A 88 -0.43 2.25 -18.08
C TRP A 88 -0.36 2.89 -16.69
N MET A 89 -0.95 4.08 -16.47
CA MET A 89 -0.99 4.70 -15.13
C MET A 89 -1.93 3.94 -14.19
N PHE A 90 -3.05 3.44 -14.69
CA PHE A 90 -3.96 2.61 -13.90
C PHE A 90 -3.34 1.23 -13.63
N ALA A 91 -2.68 0.64 -14.62
CA ALA A 91 -1.92 -0.59 -14.42
C ALA A 91 -0.83 -0.43 -13.34
N ILE A 92 -0.14 0.72 -13.29
CA ILE A 92 0.82 1.02 -12.21
C ILE A 92 0.13 1.04 -10.84
N TYR A 93 -1.05 1.66 -10.73
CA TYR A 93 -1.81 1.68 -9.49
C TYR A 93 -2.17 0.25 -9.02
N TYR A 94 -2.68 -0.61 -9.91
CA TYR A 94 -2.99 -2.00 -9.58
C TYR A 94 -1.75 -2.82 -9.24
N PHE A 95 -0.67 -2.63 -10.00
CA PHE A 95 0.62 -3.24 -9.73
C PHE A 95 1.08 -2.90 -8.31
N PHE A 96 1.09 -1.62 -7.92
CA PHE A 96 1.53 -1.21 -6.59
C PHE A 96 0.61 -1.72 -5.48
N THR A 97 -0.71 -1.72 -5.68
CA THR A 97 -1.67 -2.28 -4.71
C THR A 97 -1.38 -3.76 -4.44
N GLY A 98 -1.26 -4.57 -5.49
CA GLY A 98 -0.94 -5.99 -5.37
C GLY A 98 0.46 -6.26 -4.83
N TYR A 99 1.46 -5.55 -5.37
CA TYR A 99 2.85 -5.65 -4.99
C TYR A 99 3.05 -5.39 -3.49
N THR A 100 2.52 -4.28 -2.99
CA THR A 100 2.68 -3.90 -1.59
C THR A 100 1.95 -4.85 -0.65
N PHE A 101 0.77 -5.34 -1.02
CA PHE A 101 0.05 -6.35 -0.26
C PHE A 101 0.87 -7.65 -0.11
N LEU A 102 1.40 -8.18 -1.22
CA LEU A 102 2.17 -9.43 -1.18
C LEU A 102 3.52 -9.24 -0.49
N ALA A 103 4.22 -8.14 -0.76
CA ALA A 103 5.48 -7.80 -0.08
C ALA A 103 5.28 -7.72 1.44
N ASN A 104 4.23 -7.05 1.91
CA ASN A 104 3.93 -6.92 3.34
C ASN A 104 3.64 -8.26 4.01
N ASN A 105 2.89 -9.14 3.35
CA ASN A 105 2.60 -10.48 3.86
C ASN A 105 3.88 -11.31 3.98
N LEU A 106 4.75 -11.27 2.96
CA LEU A 106 6.03 -11.98 2.96
C LEU A 106 6.96 -11.45 4.07
N VAL A 107 7.14 -10.14 4.19
CA VAL A 107 7.99 -9.55 5.25
C VAL A 107 7.44 -9.90 6.63
N THR A 108 6.12 -9.85 6.83
CA THR A 108 5.50 -10.21 8.10
C THR A 108 5.77 -11.67 8.47
N ALA A 109 5.68 -12.59 7.51
CA ALA A 109 6.05 -13.99 7.73
C ALA A 109 7.53 -14.14 8.13
N PHE A 110 8.45 -13.43 7.48
CA PHE A 110 9.87 -13.44 7.85
C PHE A 110 10.15 -12.80 9.22
N ILE A 111 9.42 -11.75 9.61
CA ILE A 111 9.51 -11.18 10.97
C ILE A 111 9.09 -12.21 12.02
N LEU A 112 8.00 -12.93 11.78
CA LEU A 112 7.52 -13.98 12.69
C LEU A 112 8.54 -15.13 12.79
N LEU A 113 9.09 -15.57 11.65
CA LEU A 113 10.16 -16.57 11.61
C LEU A 113 11.43 -16.10 12.34
N ASN A 114 11.80 -14.83 12.17
CA ASN A 114 12.93 -14.22 12.88
C ASN A 114 12.73 -14.23 14.39
N ARG A 115 11.51 -13.92 14.87
CA ARG A 115 11.16 -14.02 16.30
C ARG A 115 11.17 -15.46 16.80
N LEU A 116 10.61 -16.40 16.03
CA LEU A 116 10.61 -17.82 16.40
C LEU A 116 12.03 -18.38 16.53
N THR A 117 12.90 -18.04 15.57
CA THR A 117 14.29 -18.50 15.58
C THR A 117 15.09 -17.87 16.72
N ALA A 118 14.75 -16.65 17.15
CA ALA A 118 15.37 -16.02 18.32
C ALA A 118 15.06 -16.78 19.61
N ILE A 119 13.84 -17.33 19.74
CA ILE A 119 13.41 -18.13 20.89
C ILE A 119 14.06 -19.51 20.86
N ILE A 120 14.03 -20.19 19.70
CA ILE A 120 14.50 -21.57 19.57
C ILE A 120 16.03 -21.66 19.57
N MET A 121 16.72 -20.68 18.95
CA MET A 121 18.16 -20.75 18.71
C MET A 121 18.88 -19.41 18.97
N PRO A 122 18.92 -18.95 20.24
CA PRO A 122 19.46 -17.62 20.58
C PRO A 122 20.96 -17.45 20.25
N ILE A 123 21.76 -18.52 20.34
CA ILE A 123 23.24 -18.45 20.27
C ILE A 123 23.75 -18.16 18.84
N LYS A 124 23.05 -18.61 17.80
CA LYS A 124 23.47 -18.45 16.38
C LYS A 124 22.54 -17.56 15.56
N HIS A 125 21.48 -17.05 16.17
CA HIS A 125 20.43 -16.27 15.52
C HIS A 125 20.99 -15.09 14.70
N GLU A 126 21.78 -14.22 15.32
CA GLU A 126 22.23 -12.98 14.68
C GLU A 126 23.11 -13.21 13.44
N LYS A 127 24.03 -14.20 13.51
CA LYS A 127 24.91 -14.55 12.38
C LYS A 127 24.12 -15.16 11.22
N LEU A 128 23.12 -16.00 11.52
CA LEU A 128 22.27 -16.62 10.52
C LEU A 128 21.45 -15.55 9.79
N TRP A 129 20.71 -14.73 10.53
CA TRP A 129 19.81 -13.74 9.96
C TRP A 129 20.55 -12.64 9.21
N ARG A 130 21.74 -12.20 9.66
CA ARG A 130 22.51 -11.21 8.90
C ARG A 130 22.92 -11.68 7.50
N LYS A 131 23.19 -12.97 7.32
CA LYS A 131 23.50 -13.55 5.99
C LYS A 131 22.25 -13.77 5.16
N PHE A 132 21.17 -14.25 5.77
CA PHE A 132 19.90 -14.50 5.10
C PHE A 132 19.13 -13.22 4.75
N LEU A 133 19.35 -12.11 5.46
CA LEU A 133 18.65 -10.85 5.24
C LEU A 133 18.74 -10.35 3.80
N ALA A 134 19.93 -10.37 3.20
CA ALA A 134 20.09 -9.93 1.81
C ALA A 134 19.28 -10.81 0.85
N PHE A 135 19.28 -12.13 1.09
CA PHE A 135 18.49 -13.09 0.32
C PHE A 135 16.99 -12.87 0.48
N ILE A 136 16.53 -12.65 1.71
CA ILE A 136 15.13 -12.35 2.03
C ILE A 136 14.71 -11.04 1.37
N THR A 137 15.56 -10.01 1.39
CA THR A 137 15.31 -8.72 0.73
C THR A 137 15.05 -8.90 -0.75
N ILE A 138 15.93 -9.65 -1.43
CA ILE A 138 15.76 -9.95 -2.86
C ILE A 138 14.46 -10.73 -3.08
N PHE A 139 14.19 -11.76 -2.28
CA PHE A 139 13.00 -12.59 -2.42
C PHE A 139 11.70 -11.80 -2.22
N VAL A 140 11.63 -10.97 -1.18
CA VAL A 140 10.47 -10.15 -0.82
C VAL A 140 10.11 -9.15 -1.91
N TYR A 141 11.08 -8.58 -2.61
CA TYR A 141 10.81 -7.62 -3.68
C TYR A 141 10.67 -8.28 -5.06
N PHE A 142 11.39 -9.39 -5.29
CA PHE A 142 11.35 -10.09 -6.57
C PHE A 142 10.03 -10.85 -6.77
N VAL A 143 9.56 -11.59 -5.76
CA VAL A 143 8.35 -12.40 -5.86
C VAL A 143 7.12 -11.56 -6.22
N PRO A 144 6.82 -10.44 -5.54
CA PRO A 144 5.68 -9.61 -5.92
C PRO A 144 5.82 -8.96 -7.29
N THR A 145 7.04 -8.64 -7.71
CA THR A 145 7.29 -8.10 -9.06
C THR A 145 6.89 -9.12 -10.13
N VAL A 146 7.28 -10.38 -9.99
CA VAL A 146 6.95 -11.43 -10.96
C VAL A 146 5.46 -11.74 -10.94
N THR A 147 4.86 -11.85 -9.76
CA THR A 147 3.44 -12.19 -9.61
C THR A 147 2.51 -11.12 -10.17
N TYR A 148 2.82 -9.83 -9.96
CA TYR A 148 1.97 -8.73 -10.40
C TYR A 148 2.38 -8.08 -11.71
N TRP A 149 3.47 -8.52 -12.34
CA TRP A 149 3.83 -8.10 -13.71
C TRP A 149 2.67 -8.17 -14.72
N PRO A 150 1.77 -9.19 -14.69
CA PRO A 150 0.63 -9.24 -15.60
C PRO A 150 -0.35 -8.07 -15.47
N ALA A 151 -0.34 -7.31 -14.37
CA ALA A 151 -1.20 -6.13 -14.18
C ALA A 151 -0.98 -5.05 -15.27
N PHE A 152 0.19 -5.04 -15.92
CA PHE A 152 0.47 -4.15 -17.07
C PHE A 152 -0.28 -4.51 -18.36
N LYS A 153 -0.88 -5.69 -18.42
CA LYS A 153 -1.74 -6.11 -19.55
C LYS A 153 -3.21 -5.81 -19.31
N MET A 154 -3.55 -5.33 -18.12
CA MET A 154 -4.91 -5.05 -17.72
C MET A 154 -5.43 -3.80 -18.42
N ASP A 155 -6.66 -3.82 -18.89
CA ASP A 155 -7.39 -2.62 -19.28
C ASP A 155 -8.17 -2.08 -18.08
N ALA A 156 -8.01 -0.80 -17.78
CA ALA A 156 -8.71 -0.15 -16.68
C ALA A 156 -9.82 0.76 -17.19
N ILE A 157 -10.96 0.75 -16.50
CA ILE A 157 -12.11 1.61 -16.76
C ILE A 157 -12.41 2.47 -15.53
N LEU A 158 -12.78 3.73 -15.78
CA LEU A 158 -13.21 4.66 -14.75
C LEU A 158 -14.73 4.69 -14.68
N ILE A 159 -15.29 4.33 -13.53
CA ILE A 159 -16.74 4.35 -13.30
C ILE A 159 -17.08 5.45 -12.30
N LEU A 160 -18.02 6.31 -12.67
CA LEU A 160 -18.61 7.34 -11.79
C LEU A 160 -19.65 6.70 -10.88
N ASN A 161 -19.54 6.89 -9.56
CA ASN A 161 -20.49 6.34 -8.59
C ASN A 161 -21.89 7.00 -8.67
N TYR A 162 -21.98 8.27 -9.09
CA TYR A 162 -23.24 9.02 -9.20
C TYR A 162 -23.25 9.90 -10.46
N PRO A 163 -23.67 9.37 -11.63
CA PRO A 163 -23.66 10.13 -12.88
C PRO A 163 -24.69 11.29 -12.92
N ASN A 164 -25.73 11.27 -12.08
CA ASN A 164 -26.83 12.23 -12.11
C ASN A 164 -26.78 13.31 -11.01
N SER A 165 -25.75 13.33 -10.17
CA SER A 165 -25.55 14.33 -9.11
C SER A 165 -24.55 15.39 -9.58
N THR A 166 -24.97 16.65 -9.72
CA THR A 166 -24.11 17.77 -10.17
C THR A 166 -22.95 18.13 -9.23
N THR A 167 -22.87 17.52 -8.04
CA THR A 167 -21.93 17.94 -6.99
C THR A 167 -21.09 16.83 -6.36
N ASP A 168 -21.48 15.55 -6.48
CA ASP A 168 -20.79 14.42 -5.83
C ASP A 168 -20.39 13.32 -6.83
N HIS A 169 -19.41 13.62 -7.68
CA HIS A 169 -18.83 12.63 -8.59
C HIS A 169 -17.59 11.99 -7.96
N SER A 170 -17.75 11.04 -7.05
CA SER A 170 -16.64 10.10 -6.77
C SER A 170 -16.50 9.11 -7.92
N PHE A 171 -15.28 8.73 -8.28
CA PHE A 171 -15.03 7.70 -9.29
C PHE A 171 -14.10 6.63 -8.74
N LEU A 172 -14.27 5.41 -9.25
CA LEU A 172 -13.43 4.26 -8.94
C LEU A 172 -12.77 3.77 -10.23
N VAL A 173 -11.54 3.30 -10.08
CA VAL A 173 -10.85 2.57 -11.14
C VAL A 173 -11.23 1.10 -10.99
N PHE A 174 -11.68 0.49 -12.08
CA PHE A 174 -11.98 -0.94 -12.16
C PHE A 174 -11.14 -1.59 -13.24
N GLU A 175 -10.81 -2.87 -13.04
CA GLU A 175 -10.35 -3.75 -14.11
C GLU A 175 -11.50 -3.95 -15.09
N ALA A 176 -11.25 -3.72 -16.38
CA ALA A 176 -12.16 -4.11 -17.44
C ALA A 176 -12.21 -5.64 -17.42
N ALA A 177 -13.36 -6.20 -17.06
CA ALA A 177 -13.59 -7.62 -17.27
C ALA A 177 -13.52 -7.87 -18.78
N ASP A 178 -12.61 -8.76 -19.20
CA ASP A 178 -12.57 -9.28 -20.56
C ASP A 178 -13.98 -9.82 -20.92
N ASN A 179 -14.59 -9.25 -21.96
CA ASN A 179 -15.80 -9.80 -22.59
C ASN A 179 -15.48 -11.08 -23.36
#